data_AF-A0A7C3RJB7-F1
#
_entry.id   AF-A0A7C3RJB7-F1
#
_cell.length_a   1.000
_cell.length_b   1.000
_cell.length_c   1.000
_cell.angle_alpha   90.00
_cell.angle_beta   90.00
_cell.angle_gamma   90.00
#
_symmetry.space_group_name_H-M   'P 1'
#
loop_
_entity.id
_entity.type
_entity.pdbx_description
1 polymer ?
#
loop_
_entity_poly.entity_id
_entity_poly.type
_entity_poly.pdbx_seq_one_letter_code
_entity_poly.pdbx_strand_id
1 'polypeptide(L)'
;GNAFGVTAIWSNYLCVADGNGGLQVLDISNPNEPKRVGGRDTSGTALGIATLDDYALVADGESGLQVFRVIPDLAPVWTPPIRFTPEGFEAWLEIKLPGNYRIEVSKNLVTWKPWLTLTNASGRVRVLDTTASNATIKFYRAVKE
;
A
#
# COMPACT_ATOMS: atom_id res chain seq x y z
N GLY A 1 -2.08 12.70 21.47
CA GLY A 1 -2.01 14.12 21.80
C GLY A 1 -3.42 14.66 21.87
N ASN A 2 -3.62 15.88 21.37
CA ASN A 2 -4.96 16.40 21.11
C ASN A 2 -5.34 16.04 19.66
N ALA A 3 -6.43 15.31 19.48
CA ALA A 3 -6.98 15.04 18.15
C ALA A 3 -7.84 16.23 17.70
N PHE A 4 -7.54 16.76 16.51
CA PHE A 4 -8.24 17.90 15.91
C PHE A 4 -9.14 17.50 14.75
N GLY A 5 -8.91 16.34 14.15
CA GLY A 5 -9.74 15.81 13.08
C GLY A 5 -9.56 14.32 12.90
N VAL A 6 -10.61 13.66 12.44
CA VAL A 6 -10.61 12.24 12.07
C VAL A 6 -11.42 12.04 10.80
N THR A 7 -10.93 11.20 9.91
CA THR A 7 -11.64 10.80 8.70
C THR A 7 -11.36 9.34 8.36
N ALA A 8 -12.29 8.68 7.68
CA ALA A 8 -12.06 7.38 7.10
C ALA A 8 -11.36 7.52 5.73
N ILE A 9 -10.43 6.61 5.43
CA ILE A 9 -9.79 6.52 4.10
C ILE A 9 -10.19 5.22 3.38
N TRP A 10 -10.41 4.13 4.13
CA TRP A 10 -11.02 2.88 3.66
C TRP A 10 -11.96 2.34 4.75
N SER A 11 -12.69 1.25 4.46
CA SER A 11 -13.69 0.68 5.39
C SER A 11 -13.16 0.38 6.79
N ASN A 12 -11.87 0.02 6.90
CA ASN A 12 -11.26 -0.44 8.15
C ASN A 12 -10.14 0.48 8.65
N TYR A 13 -9.98 1.68 8.09
CA TYR A 13 -8.88 2.56 8.48
C TYR A 13 -9.32 3.99 8.72
N LEU A 14 -8.87 4.55 9.84
CA LEU A 14 -9.03 5.96 10.18
C LEU A 14 -7.70 6.69 10.10
N CYS A 15 -7.75 7.92 9.61
CA CYS A 15 -6.66 8.88 9.69
C CYS A 15 -7.03 9.97 10.70
N VAL A 16 -6.09 10.31 11.59
CA VAL A 16 -6.30 11.30 12.66
C VAL A 16 -5.23 12.39 12.54
N ALA A 17 -5.65 13.65 12.61
CA ALA A 17 -4.77 14.78 12.86
C ALA A 17 -4.61 14.94 14.39
N ASP A 18 -3.46 14.56 14.94
CA ASP A 18 -3.20 14.49 16.40
C ASP A 18 -2.30 15.63 16.90
N GLY A 19 -2.50 16.85 16.38
CA GLY A 19 -1.74 18.02 16.76
C GLY A 19 -0.24 17.81 16.58
N ASN A 20 0.53 17.90 17.66
CA ASN A 20 1.98 17.66 17.66
C ASN A 20 2.38 16.22 17.33
N GLY A 21 1.44 15.26 17.40
CA GLY A 21 1.69 13.90 16.93
C GLY A 21 1.66 13.78 15.40
N GLY A 22 1.16 14.79 14.69
CA GLY A 22 0.98 14.73 13.24
C GLY A 22 -0.13 13.78 12.82
N LEU A 23 0.08 13.09 11.69
CA LEU A 23 -0.85 12.11 11.15
C LEU A 23 -0.75 10.78 11.89
N GLN A 24 -1.86 10.26 12.39
CA GLN A 24 -1.99 8.88 12.87
C GLN A 24 -2.85 8.06 11.91
N VAL A 25 -2.48 6.80 11.70
CA VAL A 25 -3.29 5.84 10.94
C VAL A 25 -3.65 4.67 11.84
N LEU A 26 -4.96 4.44 12.00
CA LEU A 26 -5.53 3.42 12.85
C LEU A 26 -6.24 2.37 11.99
N ASP A 27 -5.97 1.10 12.25
CA ASP A 27 -6.80 -0.02 11.82
C ASP A 27 -7.95 -0.19 12.83
N ILE A 28 -9.17 -0.16 12.31
CA ILE A 28 -10.44 -0.29 13.04
C ILE A 28 -11.24 -1.52 12.60
N SER A 29 -10.58 -2.52 11.99
CA SER A 29 -11.18 -3.81 11.64
C SER A 29 -11.86 -4.49 12.83
N ASN A 30 -11.31 -4.33 14.04
CA ASN A 30 -12.02 -4.56 15.29
C ASN A 30 -12.35 -3.20 15.96
N PRO A 31 -13.60 -2.70 15.89
CA PRO A 31 -13.94 -1.38 16.45
C PRO A 31 -13.84 -1.32 17.97
N ASN A 32 -13.87 -2.47 18.67
CA ASN A 32 -13.67 -2.54 20.12
C ASN A 32 -12.18 -2.51 20.52
N GLU A 33 -11.27 -2.68 19.55
CA GLU A 33 -9.83 -2.70 19.78
C GLU A 33 -9.08 -2.01 18.62
N PRO A 34 -9.22 -0.68 18.42
CA PRO A 34 -8.48 0.05 17.39
C PRO A 34 -6.96 -0.05 17.59
N LYS A 35 -6.21 -0.25 16.51
CA LYS A 35 -4.75 -0.40 16.54
C LYS A 35 -4.07 0.65 15.68
N ARG A 36 -3.08 1.35 16.24
CA ARG A 36 -2.24 2.24 15.43
C ARG A 36 -1.31 1.41 14.55
N VAL A 37 -1.51 1.48 13.24
CA VAL A 37 -0.73 0.74 12.23
C VAL A 37 0.31 1.61 11.52
N GLY A 38 0.24 2.92 11.70
CA GLY A 38 1.19 3.84 11.11
C GLY A 38 0.90 5.29 11.48
N GLY A 39 1.60 6.17 10.79
CA GLY A 39 1.51 7.61 11.00
C GLY A 39 2.81 8.30 10.61
N ARG A 40 2.77 9.62 10.63
CA ARG A 40 3.94 10.45 10.39
C ARG A 40 3.83 11.72 11.21
N ASP A 41 4.87 12.00 11.96
CA ASP A 41 5.03 13.29 12.62
C ASP A 41 5.14 14.35 11.52
N THR A 42 4.24 15.32 11.59
CA THR A 42 4.30 16.51 10.74
C THR A 42 5.24 17.52 11.40
N SER A 43 5.83 18.41 10.61
CA SER A 43 6.78 19.41 11.11
C SER A 43 6.12 20.53 11.92
N GLY A 44 4.81 20.71 11.77
CA GLY A 44 3.99 21.62 12.55
C GLY A 44 2.91 20.89 13.34
N THR A 45 1.85 21.61 13.68
CA THR A 45 0.68 21.08 14.38
C THR A 45 -0.37 20.61 13.39
N ALA A 46 -0.71 19.32 13.38
CA ALA A 46 -1.80 18.80 12.56
C ALA A 46 -3.17 19.21 13.13
N LEU A 47 -3.86 20.12 12.44
CA LEU A 47 -5.10 20.78 12.89
C LEU A 47 -6.35 20.32 12.13
N GLY A 48 -6.19 19.67 10.98
CA GLY A 48 -7.31 19.21 10.18
C GLY A 48 -6.89 18.12 9.21
N ILE A 49 -7.86 17.31 8.81
CA ILE A 49 -7.61 16.20 7.88
C ILE A 49 -8.79 15.98 6.93
N ALA A 50 -8.47 15.70 5.67
CA ALA A 50 -9.39 15.21 4.65
C ALA A 50 -8.73 14.07 3.86
N THR A 51 -9.53 13.31 3.13
CA THR A 51 -9.06 12.20 2.29
C THR A 51 -9.45 12.39 0.84
N LEU A 52 -8.55 11.98 -0.06
CA LEU A 52 -8.77 11.91 -1.50
C LEU A 52 -8.13 10.62 -2.01
N ASP A 53 -8.95 9.64 -2.41
CA ASP A 53 -8.50 8.30 -2.76
C ASP A 53 -7.58 7.69 -1.66
N ASP A 54 -6.36 7.29 -2.03
CA ASP A 54 -5.36 6.74 -1.12
C ASP A 54 -4.49 7.84 -0.44
N TYR A 55 -4.94 9.10 -0.44
CA TYR A 55 -4.20 10.23 0.15
C TYR A 55 -4.92 10.84 1.34
N ALA A 56 -4.15 11.13 2.39
CA ALA A 56 -4.53 11.97 3.51
C ALA A 56 -3.95 13.39 3.33
N LEU A 57 -4.83 14.39 3.36
CA LEU A 57 -4.51 15.80 3.25
C LEU A 57 -4.58 16.40 4.64
N VAL A 58 -3.44 16.81 5.19
CA VAL A 58 -3.31 17.31 6.56
C VAL A 58 -3.03 18.81 6.54
N ALA A 59 -3.92 19.59 7.14
CA ALA A 59 -3.66 20.99 7.42
C ALA A 59 -2.74 21.08 8.65
N ASP A 60 -1.48 21.42 8.41
CA ASP A 60 -0.40 21.42 9.39
C ASP A 60 0.07 22.86 9.63
N GLY A 61 -0.32 23.47 10.74
CA GLY A 61 -0.31 24.93 10.95
C GLY A 61 0.89 25.67 10.38
N GLU A 62 2.10 25.29 10.80
CA GLU A 62 3.36 25.91 10.41
C GLU A 62 3.87 25.49 9.03
N SER A 63 3.49 24.29 8.57
CA SER A 63 3.98 23.72 7.30
C SER A 63 2.98 23.85 6.15
N GLY A 64 1.79 24.40 6.41
CA GLY A 64 0.69 24.48 5.46
C GLY A 64 0.04 23.11 5.19
N LEU A 65 -0.29 22.83 3.93
CA LEU A 65 -0.90 21.56 3.54
C LEU A 65 0.18 20.48 3.32
N GLN A 66 0.11 19.39 4.07
CA GLN A 66 0.91 18.19 3.84
C GLN A 66 0.05 17.09 3.21
N VAL A 67 0.59 16.39 2.21
CA VAL A 67 -0.11 15.31 1.50
C VAL A 67 0.63 14.00 1.73
N PHE A 68 -0.05 13.03 2.33
CA PHE A 68 0.49 11.72 2.63
C PHE A 68 -0.24 10.67 1.83
N ARG A 69 0.50 9.85 1.07
CA ARG A 69 -0.07 8.61 0.55
C ARG A 69 -0.18 7.62 1.70
N VAL A 70 -1.39 7.16 1.98
CA VAL A 70 -1.63 6.08 2.93
C VAL A 70 -1.63 4.79 2.14
N ILE A 71 -0.87 3.80 2.63
CA ILE A 71 -0.81 2.47 2.03
C ILE A 71 -1.12 1.50 3.16
N PRO A 72 -2.23 0.75 3.10
CA PRO A 72 -2.49 -0.25 4.12
C PRO A 72 -1.43 -1.33 3.95
N ASP A 73 -0.83 -1.73 5.07
CA ASP A 73 0.11 -2.85 5.16
C ASP A 73 1.41 -2.74 4.34
N LEU A 74 2.24 -1.72 4.64
CA LEU A 74 3.68 -1.77 4.31
C LEU A 74 4.47 -2.78 5.17
N ALA A 75 3.80 -3.57 6.02
CA ALA A 75 4.43 -4.65 6.74
C ALA A 75 4.98 -5.68 5.72
N PRO A 76 6.23 -6.16 5.89
CA PRO A 76 6.76 -7.22 5.05
C PRO A 76 5.84 -8.44 5.14
N VAL A 77 5.16 -8.75 4.04
CA VAL A 77 4.30 -9.94 3.95
C VAL A 77 5.21 -11.14 3.79
N TRP A 78 5.09 -12.11 4.70
CA TRP A 78 5.69 -13.42 4.49
C TRP A 78 5.06 -14.02 3.24
N THR A 79 5.84 -14.03 2.15
CA THR A 79 5.45 -14.73 0.93
C THR A 79 5.88 -16.18 1.07
N PRO A 80 5.05 -17.15 0.64
CA PRO A 80 5.52 -18.52 0.45
C PRO A 80 6.83 -18.49 -0.37
N PRO A 81 7.75 -19.44 -0.16
CA PRO A 81 9.02 -19.45 -0.87
C PRO A 81 8.76 -19.31 -2.37
N ILE A 82 9.42 -18.32 -2.97
CA ILE A 82 9.51 -18.17 -4.41
C ILE A 82 10.04 -19.49 -4.97
N ARG A 83 9.32 -20.09 -5.93
CA ARG A 83 9.72 -21.37 -6.53
C ARG A 83 10.22 -21.15 -7.94
N PHE A 84 11.45 -21.60 -8.20
CA PHE A 84 11.92 -21.87 -9.55
C PHE A 84 11.49 -23.29 -9.91
N THR A 85 10.67 -23.41 -10.94
CA THR A 85 10.20 -24.67 -11.49
C THR A 85 10.88 -24.90 -12.84
N PRO A 86 10.90 -26.13 -13.39
CA PRO A 86 11.32 -26.34 -14.78
C PRO A 86 10.54 -25.50 -15.79
N GLU A 87 9.32 -25.10 -15.42
CA GLU A 87 8.42 -24.27 -16.22
C GLU A 87 8.65 -22.76 -16.02
N GLY A 88 9.61 -22.33 -15.20
CA GLY A 88 9.94 -20.92 -14.94
C GLY A 88 9.72 -20.47 -13.50
N PHE A 89 9.37 -19.20 -13.31
CA PHE A 89 9.21 -18.57 -12.01
C PHE A 89 7.76 -18.62 -11.53
N GLU A 90 7.52 -19.23 -10.37
CA GLU A 90 6.21 -19.29 -9.72
C GLU A 90 6.21 -18.51 -8.39
N ALA A 91 5.20 -17.65 -8.20
CA ALA A 91 5.00 -16.92 -6.95
C ALA A 91 3.50 -16.78 -6.61
N TRP A 92 3.22 -16.50 -5.33
CA TRP A 92 1.91 -16.11 -4.84
C TRP A 92 1.90 -14.64 -4.47
N LEU A 93 0.96 -13.88 -5.02
CA LEU A 93 0.69 -12.48 -4.69
C LEU A 93 -0.45 -12.41 -3.69
N GLU A 94 -0.27 -11.68 -2.59
CA GLU A 94 -1.33 -11.39 -1.62
C GLU A 94 -1.94 -10.02 -1.95
N ILE A 95 -3.13 -10.01 -2.57
CA ILE A 95 -3.86 -8.82 -2.98
C ILE A 95 -4.77 -8.37 -1.83
N LYS A 96 -4.23 -7.49 -0.98
CA LYS A 96 -4.94 -6.97 0.20
C LYS A 96 -5.98 -5.90 -0.13
N LEU A 97 -5.76 -5.16 -1.21
CA LEU A 97 -6.70 -4.17 -1.73
C LEU A 97 -7.38 -4.78 -2.96
N PRO A 98 -8.69 -5.10 -2.90
CA PRO A 98 -9.40 -5.58 -4.06
C PRO A 98 -9.37 -4.56 -5.21
N GLY A 99 -9.18 -5.02 -6.45
CA GLY A 99 -9.20 -4.13 -7.60
C GLY A 99 -8.59 -4.70 -8.87
N ASN A 100 -8.44 -3.84 -9.87
CA ASN A 100 -7.75 -4.15 -11.10
C ASN A 100 -6.27 -3.81 -10.96
N TYR A 101 -5.41 -4.73 -11.40
CA TYR A 101 -3.97 -4.56 -11.32
C TYR A 101 -3.33 -4.98 -12.63
N ARG A 102 -2.33 -4.21 -13.07
CA ARG A 102 -1.40 -4.60 -14.11
C ARG A 102 -0.06 -4.91 -13.48
N ILE A 103 0.38 -6.15 -13.61
CA ILE A 103 1.72 -6.55 -13.24
C ILE A 103 2.64 -6.21 -14.40
N GLU A 104 3.68 -5.44 -14.11
CA GLU A 104 4.72 -5.08 -15.05
C GLU A 104 6.02 -5.82 -14.74
N VAL A 105 6.77 -6.12 -15.80
CA VAL A 105 8.08 -6.77 -15.71
C VAL A 105 9.16 -5.86 -16.29
N SER A 106 10.33 -5.87 -15.65
CA SER A 106 11.53 -5.16 -16.11
C SER A 106 12.75 -6.06 -16.02
N LYS A 107 13.74 -5.82 -16.90
CA LYS A 107 15.07 -6.45 -16.84
C LYS A 107 16.12 -5.52 -16.22
N ASN A 108 15.81 -4.25 -15.98
CA ASN A 108 16.77 -3.21 -15.60
C ASN A 108 16.24 -2.16 -14.61
N LEU A 109 15.03 -2.35 -14.04
CA LEU A 109 14.32 -1.41 -13.17
C LEU A 109 13.94 -0.06 -13.80
N VAL A 110 14.31 0.20 -15.06
CA VAL A 110 14.05 1.47 -15.76
C VAL A 110 12.90 1.30 -16.76
N THR A 111 13.00 0.31 -17.64
CA THR A 111 11.98 0.04 -18.65
C THR A 111 11.03 -1.03 -18.16
N TRP A 112 9.75 -0.71 -18.08
CA TRP A 112 8.70 -1.60 -17.59
C TRP A 112 7.73 -1.93 -18.73
N LYS A 113 7.37 -3.20 -18.86
CA LYS A 113 6.39 -3.67 -19.84
C LYS A 113 5.24 -4.37 -19.14
N PRO A 114 3.98 -4.20 -19.59
CA PRO A 114 2.87 -5.03 -19.15
C PRO A 114 3.21 -6.51 -19.30
N TRP A 115 2.92 -7.31 -18.26
CA TRP A 115 3.08 -8.76 -18.29
C TRP A 115 1.76 -9.48 -18.06
N LEU A 116 1.00 -9.08 -17.04
CA LEU A 116 -0.26 -9.72 -16.66
C LEU A 116 -1.26 -8.66 -16.18
N THR A 117 -2.52 -8.78 -16.59
CA THR A 117 -3.62 -8.00 -16.01
C THR A 117 -4.46 -8.90 -15.12
N LEU A 118 -4.72 -8.44 -13.91
CA LEU A 118 -5.55 -9.07 -12.90
C LEU A 118 -6.81 -8.22 -12.77
N THR A 119 -7.98 -8.80 -13.07
CA THR A 119 -9.27 -8.09 -13.01
C THR A 119 -10.03 -8.53 -11.77
N ASN A 120 -10.60 -7.57 -11.02
CA ASN A 120 -11.32 -7.81 -9.77
C ASN A 120 -10.56 -8.74 -8.80
N ALA A 121 -9.24 -8.57 -8.72
CA ALA A 121 -8.39 -9.45 -7.93
C ALA A 121 -8.47 -9.11 -6.45
N SER A 122 -8.49 -10.15 -5.60
CA SER A 122 -8.48 -10.05 -4.14
C SER A 122 -7.87 -11.33 -3.55
N GLY A 123 -7.23 -11.24 -2.39
CA GLY A 123 -6.63 -12.39 -1.71
C GLY A 123 -5.43 -12.97 -2.45
N ARG A 124 -5.19 -14.28 -2.31
CA ARG A 124 -4.02 -14.95 -2.90
C ARG A 124 -4.20 -15.27 -4.38
N VAL A 125 -3.32 -14.76 -5.22
CA VAL A 125 -3.26 -15.01 -6.66
C VAL A 125 -1.95 -15.70 -7.03
N ARG A 126 -2.01 -16.82 -7.74
CA ARG A 126 -0.83 -17.50 -8.30
C ARG A 126 -0.39 -16.81 -9.58
N VAL A 127 0.91 -16.59 -9.73
CA VAL A 127 1.53 -16.12 -10.97
C VAL A 127 2.64 -17.06 -11.42
N LEU A 128 2.74 -17.30 -12.73
CA LEU A 128 3.75 -18.15 -13.36
C LEU A 128 4.35 -17.44 -14.58
N ASP A 129 5.62 -17.04 -14.51
CA ASP A 129 6.37 -16.52 -15.66
C ASP A 129 7.20 -17.63 -16.28
N THR A 130 6.67 -18.20 -17.36
CA THR A 130 7.33 -19.28 -18.11
C THR A 130 8.53 -18.82 -18.94
N THR A 131 8.72 -17.50 -19.07
CA THR A 131 9.85 -16.90 -19.77
C THR A 131 10.98 -16.51 -18.81
N ALA A 132 10.79 -16.70 -17.51
CA ALA A 132 11.82 -16.55 -16.49
C ALA A 132 12.57 -17.88 -16.30
N SER A 133 13.37 -18.27 -17.30
CA SER A 133 14.28 -19.41 -17.18
C SER A 133 15.40 -19.12 -16.16
N ASN A 134 16.06 -20.17 -15.67
CA ASN A 134 16.99 -20.19 -14.52
C ASN A 134 18.18 -19.21 -14.55
N ALA A 135 18.32 -18.34 -15.55
CA ALA A 135 19.46 -17.43 -15.69
C ALA A 135 19.11 -15.98 -16.08
N THR A 136 17.83 -15.55 -16.05
CA THR A 136 17.47 -14.16 -16.43
C THR A 136 16.99 -13.35 -15.22
N ILE A 137 17.64 -12.21 -14.95
CA ILE A 137 17.15 -11.25 -13.95
C ILE A 137 15.86 -10.61 -14.46
N LYS A 138 14.82 -10.68 -13.63
CA LYS A 138 13.55 -9.99 -13.84
C LYS A 138 13.08 -9.35 -12.55
N PHE A 139 12.50 -8.17 -12.68
CA PHE A 139 11.87 -7.42 -11.61
C PHE A 139 10.38 -7.31 -11.93
N TYR A 140 9.55 -7.43 -10.91
CA TYR A 140 8.09 -7.36 -11.05
C TYR A 140 7.55 -6.25 -10.14
N ARG A 141 6.52 -5.54 -10.60
CA ARG A 141 5.74 -4.62 -9.77
C ARG A 141 4.27 -4.67 -10.15
N ALA A 142 3.40 -4.45 -9.18
CA ALA A 142 1.97 -4.26 -9.43
C ALA A 142 1.65 -2.77 -9.57
N VAL A 143 0.88 -2.43 -10.59
CA VAL A 143 0.30 -1.10 -10.81
C VAL A 143 -1.22 -1.26 -10.69
N LYS A 144 -1.86 -0.51 -9.79
CA LYS A 144 -3.33 -0.48 -9.69
C LYS A 144 -3.89 0.30 -10.87
N GLU A 145 -4.96 -0.20 -11.48
CA GLU A 145 -5.69 0.46 -12.58
C GLU A 145 -7.02 1.05 -12.12
#